data_AF-A0A0Q7Z0E9-F1
#
_entry.id   AF-A0A0Q7Z0E9-F1
#
_cell.length_a   1.000
_cell.length_b   1.000
_cell.length_c   1.000
_cell.angle_alpha   90.00
_cell.angle_beta   90.00
_cell.angle_gamma   90.00
#
_symmetry.space_group_name_H-M   'P 1'
#
loop_
_entity.id
_entity.type
_entity.pdbx_description
1 polymer ?
#
loop_
_entity_poly.entity_id
_entity_poly.type
_entity_poly.pdbx_seq_one_letter_code
_entity_poly.pdbx_strand_id
1 'polypeptide(L)'
;MGTGLVALLWSGDDTDDHAARTTSGAAPDVPLVKDKGSVVRAATVPLARGRGLVADARGRHLTQRLTTDAYKMVAVTWASGRPEVDVRFRNARGWSEWTHLEALTDGPTVGDAESRQATRRGTELLWVGRSDGVQVRTTATTGLDLVLIDPGVLAADATATADATATPAASATQGSGAATATTVARTRSAGTTSAAARPTKAPRPPLYGRSVWKPNPDYLNGSPVYTNIIKQVHVHHTASANDYSRADVPAILRGMYRYHTQTLGWFDIGYNFLVDRFGRSWIGRSGGARKRVRGAHTLGFNHNSVGIAVIGNYESRNPTTYAVTAIVRLAAWKLDLDGQHATGRTWMYSKGSDKYPAGRRVALYRIDGHRDTNDTACPGARLYRLLPDIRTRAERRLRYYS
;
A
#
# COMPACT_ATOMS: atom_id res chain seq x y z
N MET A 1 -59.33 16.95 -37.38
CA MET A 1 -58.96 17.69 -36.16
C MET A 1 -58.84 16.66 -35.05
N GLY A 2 -57.69 16.15 -34.62
CA GLY A 2 -56.31 16.64 -34.65
C GLY A 2 -55.86 17.02 -33.24
N THR A 3 -55.75 16.06 -32.31
CA THR A 3 -55.08 16.27 -31.00
C THR A 3 -54.24 15.04 -30.67
N GLY A 4 -52.94 15.19 -30.89
CA GLY A 4 -51.92 14.17 -30.65
C GLY A 4 -51.45 14.15 -29.19
N LEU A 5 -51.20 12.91 -28.75
CA LEU A 5 -50.43 12.54 -27.58
C LEU A 5 -48.95 12.92 -27.81
N VAL A 6 -48.29 13.58 -26.85
CA VAL A 6 -46.82 13.72 -26.86
C VAL A 6 -46.27 13.12 -25.57
N ALA A 7 -45.74 11.91 -25.67
CA ALA A 7 -44.85 11.32 -24.68
C ALA A 7 -43.42 11.76 -25.04
N LEU A 8 -42.78 12.53 -24.15
CA LEU A 8 -41.37 12.89 -24.29
C LEU A 8 -40.52 11.73 -23.73
N LEU A 9 -40.08 10.85 -24.62
CA LEU A 9 -39.00 9.91 -24.33
C LEU A 9 -37.68 10.66 -24.43
N TRP A 10 -36.95 10.75 -23.31
CA TRP A 10 -35.58 11.26 -23.29
C TRP A 10 -34.62 10.08 -23.49
N SER A 11 -34.26 9.81 -24.75
CA SER A 11 -33.13 8.96 -25.12
C SER A 11 -31.92 9.86 -25.34
N GLY A 12 -31.06 9.96 -24.34
CA GLY A 12 -29.71 10.49 -24.55
C GLY A 12 -28.85 9.38 -25.13
N ASP A 13 -28.58 9.44 -26.43
CA ASP A 13 -27.74 8.50 -27.16
C ASP A 13 -26.31 8.47 -26.59
N ASP A 14 -25.83 7.25 -26.35
CA ASP A 14 -24.53 6.90 -25.79
C ASP A 14 -23.56 6.45 -26.91
N THR A 15 -23.67 7.06 -28.09
CA THR A 15 -22.94 6.65 -29.30
C THR A 15 -22.32 7.83 -30.02
N ASP A 16 -21.33 8.48 -29.41
CA ASP A 16 -20.36 9.31 -30.14
C ASP A 16 -19.14 9.62 -29.25
N ASP A 17 -18.23 8.66 -29.08
CA ASP A 17 -16.92 8.96 -28.47
C ASP A 17 -15.78 8.05 -28.99
N HIS A 18 -15.91 7.56 -30.23
CA HIS A 18 -14.84 6.79 -30.91
C HIS A 18 -13.94 7.64 -31.84
N ALA A 19 -14.13 8.95 -31.91
CA ALA A 19 -13.42 9.81 -32.88
C ALA A 19 -12.43 10.84 -32.30
N ALA A 20 -12.07 10.77 -31.00
CA ALA A 20 -11.05 11.67 -30.44
C ALA A 20 -9.68 10.99 -30.29
N ARG A 21 -9.15 10.43 -31.39
CA ARG A 21 -7.71 10.14 -31.48
C ARG A 21 -6.95 11.42 -31.85
N THR A 22 -6.35 12.04 -30.83
CA THR A 22 -5.04 12.71 -30.90
C THR A 22 -4.73 13.57 -32.14
N THR A 23 -5.34 14.75 -32.28
CA THR A 23 -4.81 15.87 -33.11
C THR A 23 -5.26 17.25 -32.61
N SER A 24 -5.25 17.53 -31.30
CA SER A 24 -5.16 18.93 -30.87
C SER A 24 -3.82 19.11 -30.15
N GLY A 25 -2.97 19.99 -30.66
CA GLY A 25 -1.77 20.46 -29.98
C GLY A 25 -2.09 21.32 -28.75
N ALA A 26 -3.24 21.12 -28.11
CA ALA A 26 -3.65 21.82 -26.90
C ALA A 26 -2.95 21.17 -25.69
N ALA A 27 -2.39 22.01 -24.81
CA ALA A 27 -1.80 21.54 -23.57
C ALA A 27 -2.87 20.89 -22.67
N PRO A 28 -2.53 19.84 -21.88
CA PRO A 28 -3.49 19.23 -20.97
C PRO A 28 -3.91 20.20 -19.86
N ASP A 29 -5.15 20.07 -19.38
CA ASP A 29 -5.67 20.88 -18.25
C ASP A 29 -4.87 20.67 -16.95
N VAL A 30 -4.21 19.52 -16.84
CA VAL A 30 -3.38 19.11 -15.70
C VAL A 30 -2.05 18.54 -16.19
N PRO A 31 -1.02 19.39 -16.38
CA PRO A 31 0.33 18.90 -16.64
C PRO A 31 0.95 18.29 -15.37
N LEU A 32 1.73 17.22 -15.52
CA LEU A 32 2.45 16.56 -14.43
C LEU A 32 3.92 17.00 -14.43
N VAL A 33 4.40 17.47 -13.28
CA VAL A 33 5.78 17.94 -13.09
C VAL A 33 6.64 16.79 -12.58
N LYS A 34 7.84 16.62 -13.15
CA LYS A 34 8.81 15.64 -12.67
C LYS A 34 9.41 16.12 -11.35
N ASP A 35 9.33 15.29 -10.32
CA ASP A 35 9.93 15.60 -9.03
C ASP A 35 11.47 15.53 -9.12
N LYS A 36 12.14 16.45 -8.43
CA LYS A 36 13.61 16.52 -8.40
C LYS A 36 14.21 15.20 -7.93
N GLY A 37 15.20 14.69 -8.66
CA GLY A 37 15.90 13.44 -8.31
C GLY A 37 15.06 12.17 -8.46
N SER A 38 13.85 12.26 -9.04
CA SER A 38 12.89 11.17 -9.12
C SER A 38 12.52 10.83 -10.57
N VAL A 39 12.05 9.60 -10.79
CA VAL A 39 11.29 9.25 -12.00
C VAL A 39 9.80 9.54 -11.87
N VAL A 40 9.35 9.86 -10.66
CA VAL A 40 7.97 10.21 -10.36
C VAL A 40 7.66 11.58 -10.97
N ARG A 41 6.50 11.67 -11.62
CA ARG A 41 5.86 12.93 -11.99
C ARG A 41 4.54 13.04 -11.24
N ALA A 42 4.18 14.25 -10.82
CA ALA A 42 2.95 14.46 -10.07
C ALA A 42 2.31 15.81 -10.38
N ALA A 43 1.02 15.90 -10.08
CA ALA A 43 0.27 17.15 -10.06
C ALA A 43 -0.63 17.15 -8.83
N THR A 44 -0.70 18.30 -8.16
CA THR A 44 -1.68 18.58 -7.11
C THR A 44 -2.49 19.79 -7.55
N VAL A 45 -3.80 19.61 -7.67
CA VAL A 45 -4.68 20.61 -8.29
C VAL A 45 -5.86 20.90 -7.36
N PRO A 46 -6.03 22.17 -6.93
CA PRO A 46 -7.23 22.58 -6.20
C PRO A 46 -8.49 22.39 -7.03
N LEU A 47 -9.44 21.65 -6.45
CA LEU A 47 -10.80 21.54 -6.97
C LEU A 47 -11.62 22.69 -6.39
N ALA A 48 -11.74 23.76 -7.15
CA ALA A 48 -12.53 24.95 -6.81
C ALA A 48 -13.59 25.22 -7.90
N ARG A 49 -14.50 26.17 -7.63
CA ARG A 49 -15.55 26.62 -8.57
C ARG A 49 -15.03 26.94 -9.98
N GLY A 50 -13.76 27.36 -10.13
CA GLY A 50 -13.10 27.63 -11.42
C GLY A 50 -12.62 26.42 -12.23
N ARG A 51 -12.61 25.20 -11.66
CA ARG A 51 -12.50 23.92 -12.40
C ARG A 51 -13.84 23.17 -12.46
N GLY A 52 -14.94 23.93 -12.29
CA GLY A 52 -16.28 23.52 -12.63
C GLY A 52 -16.80 22.35 -11.82
N LEU A 53 -16.81 22.45 -10.48
CA LEU A 53 -17.65 21.60 -9.64
C LEU A 53 -19.13 21.97 -9.89
N VAL A 54 -19.77 21.28 -10.84
CA VAL A 54 -21.18 21.46 -11.20
C VAL A 54 -22.03 20.44 -10.45
N ALA A 55 -23.18 20.87 -9.93
CA ALA A 55 -24.10 19.96 -9.26
C ALA A 55 -24.65 18.90 -10.25
N ASP A 56 -24.67 17.62 -9.86
CA ASP A 56 -25.51 16.61 -10.50
C ASP A 56 -26.95 16.70 -9.99
N ALA A 57 -27.84 15.99 -10.70
CA ALA A 57 -29.24 15.82 -10.35
C ALA A 57 -29.49 15.19 -8.95
N ARG A 58 -28.44 14.73 -8.26
CA ARG A 58 -28.50 14.14 -6.90
C ARG A 58 -27.83 15.03 -5.85
N GLY A 59 -27.50 16.27 -6.17
CA GLY A 59 -26.91 17.23 -5.23
C GLY A 59 -25.42 17.02 -4.91
N ARG A 60 -24.73 16.11 -5.62
CA ARG A 60 -23.25 15.99 -5.56
C ARG A 60 -22.62 16.91 -6.59
N HIS A 61 -21.34 17.19 -6.44
CA HIS A 61 -20.60 18.09 -7.32
C HIS A 61 -19.61 17.31 -8.18
N LEU A 62 -19.52 17.63 -9.47
CA LEU A 62 -18.64 16.96 -10.43
C LEU A 62 -17.73 17.97 -11.07
N THR A 63 -16.45 17.64 -11.21
CA THR A 63 -15.55 18.43 -12.05
C THR A 63 -15.96 18.30 -13.52
N GLN A 64 -15.49 19.21 -14.37
CA GLN A 64 -15.39 18.92 -15.80
C GLN A 64 -14.52 17.66 -16.04
N ARG A 65 -14.63 17.06 -17.22
CA ARG A 65 -13.69 16.02 -17.68
C ARG A 65 -12.35 16.68 -17.94
N LEU A 66 -11.38 16.49 -17.06
CA LEU A 66 -10.05 17.09 -17.17
C LEU A 66 -9.16 16.22 -18.05
N THR A 67 -8.51 16.82 -19.03
CA THR A 67 -7.37 16.21 -19.76
C THR A 67 -6.10 16.37 -18.96
N THR A 68 -5.23 15.36 -18.99
CA THR A 68 -4.03 15.33 -18.14
C THR A 68 -2.85 14.81 -18.93
N ASP A 69 -1.64 15.10 -18.46
CA ASP A 69 -0.51 14.23 -18.77
C ASP A 69 -0.80 12.79 -18.33
N ALA A 70 -0.12 11.82 -18.95
CA ALA A 70 -0.28 10.42 -18.56
C ALA A 70 0.07 10.22 -17.07
N TYR A 71 -0.84 9.59 -16.33
CA TYR A 71 -0.69 9.22 -14.92
C TYR A 71 -1.12 7.78 -14.69
N LYS A 72 -0.83 7.24 -13.50
CA LYS A 72 -1.22 5.87 -13.12
C LYS A 72 -1.85 5.73 -11.76
N MET A 73 -1.80 6.77 -10.94
CA MET A 73 -2.37 6.76 -9.61
C MET A 73 -3.11 8.06 -9.33
N VAL A 74 -4.25 7.95 -8.64
CA VAL A 74 -5.11 9.08 -8.30
C VAL A 74 -5.56 9.02 -6.85
N ALA A 75 -5.59 10.18 -6.20
CA ALA A 75 -6.19 10.37 -4.88
C ALA A 75 -6.81 11.77 -4.80
N VAL A 76 -7.64 11.99 -3.78
CA VAL A 76 -8.15 13.32 -3.44
C VAL A 76 -7.85 13.60 -1.98
N THR A 77 -7.41 14.82 -1.67
CA THR A 77 -7.03 15.22 -0.30
C THR A 77 -7.77 16.46 0.15
N TRP A 78 -7.89 16.64 1.46
CA TRP A 78 -8.57 17.78 2.09
C TRP A 78 -7.90 18.13 3.42
N ALA A 79 -8.14 19.35 3.89
CA ALA A 79 -7.66 19.80 5.20
C ALA A 79 -8.62 19.43 6.35
N SER A 80 -9.93 19.49 6.10
CA SER A 80 -10.96 19.22 7.11
C SER A 80 -12.22 18.63 6.47
N GLY A 81 -13.08 18.03 7.30
CA GLY A 81 -14.29 17.34 6.85
C GLY A 81 -14.07 15.87 6.47
N ARG A 82 -15.13 15.25 5.95
CA ARG A 82 -15.17 13.84 5.50
C ARG A 82 -15.97 13.75 4.20
N PRO A 83 -15.44 14.28 3.08
CA PRO A 83 -16.12 14.23 1.80
C PRO A 83 -16.25 12.78 1.32
N GLU A 84 -17.36 12.47 0.66
CA GLU A 84 -17.42 11.30 -0.21
C GLU A 84 -16.79 11.67 -1.54
N VAL A 85 -16.00 10.77 -2.10
CA VAL A 85 -15.28 10.99 -3.36
C VAL A 85 -15.40 9.77 -4.24
N ASP A 86 -15.89 9.97 -5.45
CA ASP A 86 -15.80 9.01 -6.54
C ASP A 86 -14.91 9.60 -7.65
N VAL A 87 -14.21 8.73 -8.37
CA VAL A 87 -13.41 9.09 -9.54
C VAL A 87 -13.78 8.22 -10.72
N ARG A 88 -13.70 8.77 -11.93
CA ARG A 88 -13.53 7.99 -13.15
C ARG A 88 -12.36 8.53 -13.95
N PHE A 89 -11.76 7.67 -14.77
CA PHE A 89 -10.54 7.99 -15.49
C PHE A 89 -10.63 7.50 -16.94
N ARG A 90 -9.95 8.21 -17.84
CA ARG A 90 -9.88 7.87 -19.25
C ARG A 90 -8.57 7.13 -19.55
N ASN A 91 -8.69 5.97 -20.17
CA ASN A 91 -7.56 5.21 -20.70
C ASN A 91 -7.81 4.88 -22.19
N ALA A 92 -6.97 4.01 -22.78
CA ALA A 92 -7.09 3.62 -24.19
C ALA A 92 -8.45 2.98 -24.56
N ARG A 93 -9.23 2.51 -23.58
CA ARG A 93 -10.58 1.94 -23.75
C ARG A 93 -11.70 2.96 -23.56
N GLY A 94 -11.37 4.23 -23.33
CA GLY A 94 -12.33 5.27 -23.00
C GLY A 94 -12.45 5.54 -21.49
N TRP A 95 -13.56 6.16 -21.09
CA TRP A 95 -13.84 6.47 -19.69
C TRP A 95 -14.23 5.22 -18.91
N SER A 96 -13.69 5.08 -17.70
CA SER A 96 -14.10 4.04 -16.77
C SER A 96 -15.48 4.31 -16.19
N GLU A 97 -16.07 3.26 -15.61
CA GLU A 97 -17.11 3.42 -14.59
C GLU A 97 -16.62 4.23 -13.39
N TRP A 98 -17.56 4.77 -12.62
CA TRP A 98 -17.27 5.46 -11.37
C TRP A 98 -16.73 4.48 -10.31
N THR A 99 -15.61 4.84 -9.70
CA THR A 99 -14.99 4.10 -8.60
C THR A 99 -15.00 4.96 -7.35
N HIS A 100 -15.54 4.43 -6.26
CA HIS A 100 -15.46 5.08 -4.95
C HIS A 100 -14.02 5.07 -4.44
N LEU A 101 -13.54 6.21 -3.96
CA LEU A 101 -12.24 6.33 -3.31
C LEU A 101 -12.43 6.30 -1.79
N GLU A 102 -12.04 5.19 -1.17
CA GLU A 102 -12.12 5.01 0.28
C GLU A 102 -11.28 6.07 1.01
N ALA A 103 -11.82 6.63 2.09
CA ALA A 103 -11.08 7.55 2.94
C ALA A 103 -9.94 6.81 3.67
N LEU A 104 -8.73 7.36 3.62
CA LEU A 104 -7.57 6.82 4.34
C LEU A 104 -7.72 7.10 5.84
N THR A 105 -7.92 6.06 6.63
CA THR A 105 -8.02 6.14 8.11
C THR A 105 -6.68 5.88 8.80
N ASP A 106 -5.64 5.57 8.03
CA ASP A 106 -4.26 5.54 8.46
C ASP A 106 -3.77 6.94 8.87
N GLY A 107 -2.70 6.99 9.65
CA GLY A 107 -2.07 8.25 10.00
C GLY A 107 -1.05 8.14 11.12
N PRO A 108 -0.19 9.15 11.28
CA PRO A 108 0.78 9.22 12.36
C PRO A 108 0.12 9.32 13.74
N THR A 109 0.88 9.09 14.80
CA THR A 109 0.33 9.11 16.16
C THR A 109 0.02 10.54 16.57
N VAL A 110 -1.24 10.83 16.92
CA VAL A 110 -1.68 12.16 17.32
C VAL A 110 -0.78 12.75 18.40
N GLY A 111 -0.32 13.98 18.18
CA GLY A 111 0.54 14.73 19.10
C GLY A 111 2.03 14.47 18.95
N ASP A 112 2.46 13.58 18.05
CA ASP A 112 3.88 13.42 17.72
C ASP A 112 4.36 14.39 16.62
N ALA A 113 5.67 14.44 16.37
CA ALA A 113 6.27 15.34 15.38
C ALA A 113 5.75 15.10 13.95
N GLU A 114 5.51 13.86 13.58
CA GLU A 114 4.98 13.49 12.26
C GLU A 114 3.54 13.98 12.10
N SER A 115 2.70 13.81 13.12
CA SER A 115 1.31 14.27 13.10
C SER A 115 1.16 15.79 13.03
N ARG A 116 2.11 16.56 13.54
CA ARG A 116 2.13 18.03 13.41
C ARG A 116 2.41 18.50 11.99
N GLN A 117 3.14 17.70 11.20
CA GLN A 117 3.40 17.98 9.79
C GLN A 117 2.30 17.43 8.87
N ALA A 118 1.60 16.37 9.31
CA ALA A 118 0.51 15.75 8.57
C ALA A 118 -0.82 16.54 8.65
N THR A 119 -0.83 17.72 8.04
CA THR A 119 -1.97 18.67 8.05
C THR A 119 -3.11 18.29 7.10
N ARG A 120 -2.89 17.30 6.22
CA ARG A 120 -3.88 16.83 5.26
C ARG A 120 -4.44 15.45 5.61
N ARG A 121 -5.64 15.20 5.13
CA ARG A 121 -6.28 13.88 5.03
C ARG A 121 -6.52 13.59 3.55
N GLY A 122 -6.81 12.35 3.21
CA GLY A 122 -7.10 12.00 1.83
C GLY A 122 -7.73 10.64 1.68
N THR A 123 -7.97 10.27 0.44
CA THR A 123 -8.37 8.92 0.08
C THR A 123 -7.17 7.98 0.07
N GLU A 124 -7.44 6.68 -0.01
CA GLU A 124 -6.49 5.69 -0.49
C GLU A 124 -5.97 6.06 -1.90
N LEU A 125 -4.74 5.67 -2.22
CA LEU A 125 -4.12 5.95 -3.51
C LEU A 125 -4.46 4.85 -4.52
N LEU A 126 -5.39 5.15 -5.43
CA LEU A 126 -5.90 4.19 -6.40
C LEU A 126 -4.94 4.05 -7.58
N TRP A 127 -4.50 2.82 -7.89
CA TRP A 127 -3.86 2.45 -9.15
C TRP A 127 -4.91 2.32 -10.25
N VAL A 128 -4.74 3.05 -11.35
CA VAL A 128 -5.69 3.10 -12.48
C VAL A 128 -5.07 2.64 -13.80
N GLY A 129 -3.81 2.22 -13.79
CA GLY A 129 -3.04 1.98 -15.01
C GLY A 129 -2.84 3.26 -15.82
N ARG A 130 -2.27 3.18 -17.03
CA ARG A 130 -2.01 4.37 -17.85
C ARG A 130 -3.33 5.07 -18.22
N SER A 131 -3.51 6.29 -17.71
CA SER A 131 -4.69 7.14 -17.93
C SER A 131 -4.25 8.57 -18.27
N ASP A 132 -5.09 9.32 -19.00
CA ASP A 132 -4.79 10.68 -19.48
C ASP A 132 -5.99 11.64 -19.37
N GLY A 133 -6.99 11.24 -18.58
CA GLY A 133 -8.13 12.08 -18.24
C GLY A 133 -8.76 11.62 -16.95
N VAL A 134 -9.33 12.57 -16.20
CA VAL A 134 -9.90 12.33 -14.88
C VAL A 134 -11.16 13.16 -14.65
N GLN A 135 -12.12 12.59 -13.93
CA GLN A 135 -13.27 13.32 -13.44
C GLN A 135 -13.55 12.89 -12.00
N VAL A 136 -13.79 13.87 -11.14
CA VAL A 136 -14.09 13.67 -9.72
C VAL A 136 -15.54 14.02 -9.46
N ARG A 137 -16.20 13.22 -8.63
CA ARG A 137 -17.53 13.48 -8.08
C ARG A 137 -17.45 13.45 -6.55
N THR A 138 -18.05 14.42 -5.89
CA THR A 138 -17.90 14.57 -4.43
C THR A 138 -19.09 15.25 -3.76
N THR A 139 -19.24 15.05 -2.46
CA THR A 139 -20.18 15.82 -1.63
C THR A 139 -19.65 17.20 -1.21
N ALA A 140 -18.34 17.46 -1.30
CA ALA A 140 -17.75 18.75 -0.96
C ALA A 140 -17.78 19.75 -2.13
N THR A 141 -17.92 21.03 -1.81
CA THR A 141 -17.98 22.14 -2.78
C THR A 141 -16.66 22.86 -2.99
N THR A 142 -15.73 22.76 -2.03
CA THR A 142 -14.43 23.47 -2.01
C THR A 142 -13.45 22.72 -1.10
N GLY A 143 -12.17 23.07 -1.15
CA GLY A 143 -11.17 22.61 -0.18
C GLY A 143 -10.62 21.21 -0.43
N LEU A 144 -10.83 20.68 -1.64
CA LEU A 144 -10.23 19.43 -2.09
C LEU A 144 -9.06 19.71 -3.04
N ASP A 145 -8.03 18.89 -2.97
CA ASP A 145 -6.97 18.84 -3.97
C ASP A 145 -6.98 17.46 -4.63
N LEU A 146 -7.10 17.44 -5.97
CA LEU A 146 -6.87 16.28 -6.79
C LEU A 146 -5.37 16.01 -6.91
N VAL A 147 -4.98 14.76 -6.71
CA VAL A 147 -3.59 14.33 -6.76
C VAL A 147 -3.45 13.27 -7.84
N LEU A 148 -2.63 13.56 -8.84
CA LEU A 148 -2.29 12.64 -9.94
C LEU A 148 -0.81 12.31 -9.86
N ILE A 149 -0.47 11.03 -9.99
CA ILE A 149 0.91 10.54 -9.93
C ILE A 149 1.17 9.59 -11.10
N ASP A 150 2.20 9.88 -11.88
CA ASP A 150 2.91 8.87 -12.68
C ASP A 150 4.15 8.43 -11.88
N PRO A 151 4.17 7.22 -11.31
CA PRO A 151 5.29 6.79 -10.48
C PRO A 151 6.57 6.49 -11.27
N GLY A 152 6.50 6.47 -12.61
CA GLY A 152 7.60 6.07 -13.48
C GLY A 152 7.94 4.58 -13.37
N VAL A 153 8.48 4.00 -14.43
CA VAL A 153 9.00 2.62 -14.43
C VAL A 153 10.49 2.68 -14.74
N LEU A 154 11.28 1.96 -13.95
CA LEU A 154 12.71 1.77 -14.15
C LEU A 154 12.95 0.44 -14.85
N ALA A 155 13.98 0.36 -15.70
CA ALA A 155 14.38 -0.89 -16.32
C ALA A 155 14.64 -2.00 -15.28
N ALA A 156 15.21 -1.64 -14.13
CA ALA A 156 15.49 -2.57 -13.02
C ALA A 156 14.24 -3.10 -12.31
N ASP A 157 13.06 -2.48 -12.49
CA ASP A 157 11.83 -2.92 -11.81
C ASP A 157 11.37 -4.31 -12.32
N ALA A 158 11.62 -4.62 -13.60
CA ALA A 158 11.28 -5.90 -14.22
C ALA A 158 12.12 -7.06 -13.68
N THR A 159 13.35 -6.77 -13.25
CA THR A 159 14.33 -7.75 -12.75
C THR A 159 14.52 -7.68 -11.23
N ALA A 160 13.58 -7.07 -10.51
CA ALA A 160 13.68 -6.92 -9.06
C ALA A 160 13.82 -8.30 -8.39
N THR A 161 14.88 -8.47 -7.60
CA THR A 161 15.16 -9.66 -6.78
C THR A 161 15.10 -9.32 -5.30
N ALA A 162 14.76 -10.30 -4.46
CA ALA A 162 14.81 -10.12 -3.02
C ALA A 162 16.26 -9.93 -2.56
N ASP A 163 16.47 -9.18 -1.47
CA ASP A 163 17.79 -9.09 -0.84
C ASP A 163 18.13 -10.45 -0.22
N ALA A 164 19.18 -11.11 -0.73
CA ALA A 164 19.61 -12.44 -0.30
C ALA A 164 20.34 -12.45 1.06
N THR A 165 20.71 -11.29 1.61
CA THR A 165 21.59 -11.15 2.79
C THR A 165 20.94 -11.47 4.15
N ALA A 166 19.96 -12.39 4.20
CA ALA A 166 19.40 -12.87 5.46
C ALA A 166 18.69 -14.25 5.41
N THR A 167 19.10 -15.15 4.53
CA THR A 167 19.01 -16.59 4.82
C THR A 167 20.34 -16.98 5.47
N PRO A 168 20.42 -17.85 6.50
CA PRO A 168 21.71 -18.16 7.10
C PRO A 168 22.66 -18.67 6.00
N ALA A 169 23.84 -18.06 5.92
CA ALA A 169 24.91 -18.61 5.11
C ALA A 169 25.16 -20.04 5.60
N ALA A 170 24.83 -21.03 4.77
CA ALA A 170 25.63 -22.23 4.77
C ALA A 170 26.97 -21.81 4.15
N SER A 171 27.97 -21.60 5.00
CA SER A 171 29.32 -21.27 4.59
C SER A 171 29.86 -22.36 3.68
N ALA A 172 29.97 -22.08 2.39
CA ALA A 172 30.82 -22.85 1.48
C ALA A 172 32.10 -22.04 1.27
N THR A 173 33.13 -22.33 2.05
CA THR A 173 34.50 -21.92 1.76
C THR A 173 34.96 -22.71 0.54
N GLN A 174 35.00 -22.07 -0.63
CA GLN A 174 35.77 -22.60 -1.77
C GLN A 174 37.22 -22.15 -1.62
N GLY A 175 38.07 -23.07 -1.16
CA GLY A 175 39.51 -22.95 -1.35
C GLY A 175 39.85 -23.35 -2.78
N SER A 176 40.52 -22.46 -3.50
CA SER A 176 41.16 -22.72 -4.78
C SER A 176 42.29 -23.73 -4.63
N GLY A 177 42.32 -24.77 -5.48
CA GLY A 177 43.44 -25.70 -5.57
C GLY A 177 43.39 -26.48 -6.88
N ALA A 178 44.45 -26.34 -7.66
CA ALA A 178 44.60 -26.86 -9.02
C ALA A 178 44.66 -28.40 -9.10
N ALA A 179 44.40 -28.89 -10.31
CA ALA A 179 44.40 -30.30 -10.69
C ALA A 179 45.79 -30.94 -10.62
N THR A 180 45.87 -32.12 -9.97
CA THR A 180 46.78 -33.22 -10.34
C THR A 180 46.15 -34.55 -9.95
N ALA A 181 46.14 -35.50 -10.89
CA ALA A 181 45.63 -36.85 -10.71
C ALA A 181 46.64 -37.74 -9.97
N THR A 182 46.25 -38.33 -8.84
CA THR A 182 46.91 -39.52 -8.27
C THR A 182 45.90 -40.39 -7.51
N THR A 183 45.85 -41.66 -7.89
CA THR A 183 45.07 -42.75 -7.29
C THR A 183 45.52 -43.03 -5.85
N VAL A 184 44.62 -42.90 -4.86
CA VAL A 184 44.84 -43.45 -3.51
C VAL A 184 43.53 -43.96 -2.90
N ALA A 185 43.66 -45.11 -2.24
CA ALA A 185 42.68 -45.99 -1.59
C ALA A 185 41.41 -45.35 -0.98
N ARG A 186 40.30 -46.06 -1.17
CA ARG A 186 38.99 -45.80 -0.56
C ARG A 186 39.00 -46.17 0.92
N THR A 187 39.42 -45.26 1.78
CA THR A 187 39.11 -45.31 3.22
C THR A 187 37.70 -44.74 3.42
N ARG A 188 36.76 -45.56 3.89
CA ARG A 188 35.44 -45.10 4.35
C ARG A 188 35.63 -44.27 5.62
N SER A 189 35.84 -42.98 5.47
CA SER A 189 35.70 -42.05 6.59
C SER A 189 34.21 -41.92 6.88
N ALA A 190 33.81 -42.43 8.06
CA ALA A 190 32.49 -42.19 8.61
C ALA A 190 32.39 -40.71 8.97
N GLY A 191 32.06 -39.88 7.98
CA GLY A 191 31.72 -38.48 8.19
C GLY A 191 30.46 -38.43 9.04
N THR A 192 30.61 -38.13 10.32
CA THR A 192 29.53 -37.65 11.18
C THR A 192 28.99 -36.38 10.53
N THR A 193 27.91 -36.50 9.77
CA THR A 193 27.08 -35.36 9.40
C THR A 193 26.51 -34.80 10.70
N SER A 194 27.19 -33.79 11.26
CA SER A 194 26.66 -32.97 12.33
C SER A 194 25.34 -32.39 11.82
N ALA A 195 24.22 -32.87 12.36
CA ALA A 195 22.91 -32.32 12.03
C ALA A 195 22.93 -30.85 12.45
N ALA A 196 22.88 -29.94 11.46
CA ALA A 196 22.87 -28.51 11.72
C ALA A 196 21.77 -28.19 12.75
N ALA A 197 22.15 -27.52 13.84
CA ALA A 197 21.23 -27.19 14.92
C ALA A 197 20.00 -26.45 14.36
N ARG A 198 18.80 -26.91 14.76
CA ARG A 198 17.55 -26.31 14.31
C ARG A 198 17.49 -24.85 14.78
N PRO A 199 17.16 -23.88 13.90
CA PRO A 199 17.07 -22.49 14.30
C PRO A 199 15.99 -22.29 15.38
N THR A 200 16.35 -21.55 16.44
CA THR A 200 15.52 -21.26 17.63
C THR A 200 14.65 -20.00 17.50
N LYS A 201 14.60 -19.42 16.29
CA LYS A 201 13.80 -18.23 15.96
C LYS A 201 13.19 -18.33 14.57
N ALA A 202 11.96 -17.87 14.43
CA ALA A 202 11.25 -17.75 13.18
C ALA A 202 12.08 -16.91 12.20
N PRO A 203 12.48 -17.47 11.05
CA PRO A 203 13.45 -16.80 10.19
C PRO A 203 12.79 -15.62 9.49
N ARG A 204 13.58 -14.57 9.31
CA ARG A 204 13.24 -13.42 8.46
C ARG A 204 12.85 -13.93 7.07
N PRO A 205 11.66 -13.59 6.54
CA PRO A 205 11.31 -13.96 5.18
C PRO A 205 12.20 -13.24 4.16
N PRO A 206 12.29 -13.74 2.91
CA PRO A 206 12.85 -12.95 1.81
C PRO A 206 12.17 -11.58 1.75
N LEU A 207 12.96 -10.52 1.74
CA LEU A 207 12.49 -9.15 1.70
C LEU A 207 13.13 -8.43 0.52
N TYR A 208 12.31 -7.67 -0.22
CA TYR A 208 12.77 -6.74 -1.22
C TYR A 208 13.00 -5.40 -0.54
N GLY A 209 14.26 -4.99 -0.45
CA GLY A 209 14.65 -3.78 0.28
C GLY A 209 14.27 -2.50 -0.44
N ARG A 210 14.42 -1.37 0.28
CA ARG A 210 14.24 -0.03 -0.28
C ARG A 210 15.20 0.23 -1.45
N SER A 211 16.43 -0.28 -1.37
CA SER A 211 17.39 -0.24 -2.47
C SER A 211 16.90 -0.93 -3.76
N VAL A 212 15.92 -1.84 -3.67
CA VAL A 212 15.34 -2.53 -4.83
C VAL A 212 14.29 -1.69 -5.51
N TRP A 213 13.35 -1.08 -4.77
CA TRP A 213 12.29 -0.27 -5.36
C TRP A 213 12.64 1.21 -5.57
N LYS A 214 13.85 1.62 -5.15
CA LYS A 214 14.49 2.92 -5.42
C LYS A 214 13.61 4.13 -5.01
N PRO A 215 13.24 4.30 -3.72
CA PRO A 215 12.63 5.53 -3.25
C PRO A 215 13.54 6.72 -3.56
N ASN A 216 12.94 7.86 -3.87
CA ASN A 216 13.66 9.14 -3.83
C ASN A 216 14.03 9.48 -2.38
N PRO A 217 15.31 9.50 -1.99
CA PRO A 217 15.70 9.80 -0.61
C PRO A 217 15.23 11.18 -0.14
N ASP A 218 15.10 12.15 -1.05
CA ASP A 218 14.72 13.54 -0.73
C ASP A 218 13.27 13.67 -0.25
N TYR A 219 12.45 12.64 -0.43
CA TYR A 219 11.07 12.62 0.07
C TYR A 219 10.97 12.30 1.57
N LEU A 220 12.06 11.86 2.21
CA LEU A 220 12.02 11.48 3.61
C LEU A 220 11.87 12.75 4.47
N ASN A 221 10.81 12.81 5.27
CA ASN A 221 10.42 14.04 5.97
C ASN A 221 10.60 13.94 7.49
N GLY A 222 11.52 13.09 7.96
CA GLY A 222 11.82 12.90 9.37
C GLY A 222 12.65 11.66 9.63
N SER A 223 12.93 11.40 10.91
CA SER A 223 13.70 10.22 11.34
C SER A 223 12.78 9.08 11.81
N PRO A 224 13.16 7.81 11.59
CA PRO A 224 12.41 6.67 12.11
C PRO A 224 12.25 6.72 13.63
N VAL A 225 11.03 6.46 14.10
CA VAL A 225 10.73 6.28 15.52
C VAL A 225 10.67 4.79 15.82
N TYR A 226 11.16 4.39 16.99
CA TYR A 226 11.15 3.00 17.42
C TYR A 226 10.23 2.80 18.62
N THR A 227 9.63 1.62 18.70
CA THR A 227 8.85 1.17 19.84
C THR A 227 9.65 0.11 20.63
N ASN A 228 9.32 -0.07 21.91
CA ASN A 228 10.13 -0.94 22.78
C ASN A 228 9.83 -2.43 22.56
N ILE A 229 8.61 -2.75 22.12
CA ILE A 229 8.11 -4.12 21.94
C ILE A 229 7.12 -4.17 20.78
N ILE A 230 7.07 -5.27 20.01
CA ILE A 230 5.97 -5.56 19.09
C ILE A 230 4.96 -6.45 19.82
N LYS A 231 3.77 -5.91 20.08
CA LYS A 231 2.62 -6.62 20.63
C LYS A 231 1.62 -7.04 19.57
N GLN A 232 1.56 -6.32 18.44
CA GLN A 232 0.53 -6.51 17.42
C GLN A 232 1.07 -6.45 15.99
N VAL A 233 0.36 -7.12 15.09
CA VAL A 233 0.48 -7.04 13.64
C VAL A 233 -0.88 -6.63 13.09
N HIS A 234 -0.95 -5.44 12.51
CA HIS A 234 -2.15 -4.96 11.83
C HIS A 234 -2.06 -5.34 10.35
N VAL A 235 -3.04 -6.11 9.88
CA VAL A 235 -3.16 -6.49 8.47
C VAL A 235 -4.04 -5.47 7.75
N HIS A 236 -3.52 -5.00 6.63
CA HIS A 236 -4.11 -3.98 5.77
C HIS A 236 -4.28 -4.48 4.35
N HIS A 237 -5.13 -3.79 3.59
CA HIS A 237 -5.01 -3.71 2.13
C HIS A 237 -4.64 -2.27 1.75
N THR A 238 -4.38 -1.99 0.47
CA THR A 238 -4.14 -0.61 0.01
C THR A 238 -5.31 -0.03 -0.77
N ALA A 239 -6.48 -0.70 -0.71
CA ALA A 239 -7.71 -0.45 -1.47
C ALA A 239 -7.52 -0.21 -2.99
N SER A 240 -6.39 -0.64 -3.54
CA SER A 240 -5.97 -0.32 -4.90
C SER A 240 -6.44 -1.38 -5.90
N ALA A 241 -6.30 -1.15 -7.21
CA ALA A 241 -6.62 -2.19 -8.19
C ALA A 241 -5.72 -3.42 -8.05
N ASN A 242 -6.19 -4.58 -8.54
CA ASN A 242 -5.47 -5.87 -8.44
C ASN A 242 -4.97 -6.39 -9.80
N ASP A 243 -5.05 -5.58 -10.86
CA ASP A 243 -4.67 -5.93 -12.24
C ASP A 243 -3.22 -5.55 -12.58
N TYR A 244 -2.50 -4.89 -11.67
CA TYR A 244 -1.08 -4.55 -11.82
C TYR A 244 -0.19 -5.78 -12.09
N SER A 245 0.86 -5.59 -12.89
CA SER A 245 1.86 -6.61 -13.18
C SER A 245 2.92 -6.72 -12.08
N ARG A 246 3.74 -7.77 -12.14
CA ARG A 246 4.87 -7.94 -11.20
C ARG A 246 5.88 -6.80 -11.31
N ALA A 247 6.08 -6.26 -12.51
CA ALA A 247 7.01 -5.16 -12.77
C ALA A 247 6.48 -3.79 -12.28
N ASP A 248 5.17 -3.64 -12.10
CA ASP A 248 4.58 -2.37 -11.62
C ASP A 248 4.79 -2.14 -10.12
N VAL A 249 5.09 -3.19 -9.34
CA VAL A 249 5.11 -3.11 -7.87
C VAL A 249 6.13 -2.09 -7.33
N PRO A 250 7.39 -2.04 -7.80
CA PRO A 250 8.31 -0.97 -7.41
C PRO A 250 7.77 0.44 -7.68
N ALA A 251 7.11 0.65 -8.83
CA ALA A 251 6.51 1.93 -9.17
C ALA A 251 5.35 2.28 -8.24
N ILE A 252 4.47 1.32 -7.97
CA ILE A 252 3.37 1.47 -7.00
C ILE A 252 3.91 1.88 -5.62
N LEU A 253 5.02 1.29 -5.16
CA LEU A 253 5.68 1.66 -3.91
C LEU A 253 6.23 3.09 -3.93
N ARG A 254 6.87 3.53 -5.03
CA ARG A 254 7.35 4.92 -5.19
C ARG A 254 6.19 5.92 -5.17
N GLY A 255 5.08 5.59 -5.83
CA GLY A 255 3.88 6.42 -5.83
C GLY A 255 3.25 6.56 -4.45
N MET A 256 3.07 5.46 -3.71
CA MET A 256 2.60 5.51 -2.31
C MET A 256 3.55 6.30 -1.42
N TYR A 257 4.86 6.10 -1.56
CA TYR A 257 5.85 6.83 -0.78
C TYR A 257 5.78 8.34 -1.05
N ARG A 258 5.71 8.76 -2.32
CA ARG A 258 5.49 10.18 -2.68
C ARG A 258 4.19 10.70 -2.09
N TYR A 259 3.09 9.97 -2.21
CA TYR A 259 1.79 10.40 -1.70
C TYR A 259 1.83 10.60 -0.17
N HIS A 260 2.36 9.63 0.57
CA HIS A 260 2.39 9.70 2.02
C HIS A 260 3.28 10.84 2.52
N THR A 261 4.45 11.07 1.92
CA THR A 261 5.37 12.09 2.41
C THR A 261 5.13 13.47 1.81
N GLN A 262 5.02 13.56 0.49
CA GLN A 262 4.96 14.82 -0.25
C GLN A 262 3.52 15.35 -0.41
N THR A 263 2.49 14.52 -0.18
CA THR A 263 1.09 14.98 -0.19
C THR A 263 0.50 15.01 1.21
N LEU A 264 0.67 13.94 1.99
CA LEU A 264 0.08 13.82 3.32
C LEU A 264 1.00 14.32 4.45
N GLY A 265 2.27 14.64 4.17
CA GLY A 265 3.21 15.21 5.13
C GLY A 265 3.80 14.19 6.12
N TRP A 266 3.65 12.90 5.87
CA TRP A 266 4.19 11.86 6.75
C TRP A 266 5.72 11.76 6.61
N PHE A 267 6.40 11.18 7.59
CA PHE A 267 7.85 11.06 7.55
C PHE A 267 8.33 10.09 6.48
N ASP A 268 7.53 9.05 6.22
CA ASP A 268 7.82 7.98 5.27
C ASP A 268 6.49 7.28 4.90
N ILE A 269 6.53 6.25 4.07
CA ILE A 269 5.40 5.35 3.83
C ILE A 269 4.88 4.78 5.17
N GLY A 270 3.56 4.70 5.32
CA GLY A 270 2.91 4.40 6.61
C GLY A 270 3.13 2.95 7.08
N TYR A 271 3.16 2.02 6.13
CA TYR A 271 3.29 0.58 6.40
C TYR A 271 4.75 0.17 6.60
N ASN A 272 4.99 -0.72 7.57
CA ASN A 272 6.32 -1.32 7.74
C ASN A 272 6.66 -2.24 6.56
N PHE A 273 5.69 -3.06 6.15
CA PHE A 273 5.83 -4.01 5.06
C PHE A 273 4.65 -3.95 4.11
N LEU A 274 4.94 -4.17 2.83
CA LEU A 274 3.90 -4.35 1.81
C LEU A 274 4.05 -5.74 1.18
N VAL A 275 2.94 -6.39 0.91
CA VAL A 275 2.88 -7.71 0.26
C VAL A 275 2.15 -7.56 -1.05
N ASP A 276 2.77 -7.94 -2.16
CA ASP A 276 2.07 -7.97 -3.44
C ASP A 276 1.31 -9.29 -3.67
N ARG A 277 0.39 -9.29 -4.64
CA ARG A 277 -0.41 -10.48 -5.00
C ARG A 277 0.43 -11.68 -5.44
N PHE A 278 1.70 -11.47 -5.73
CA PHE A 278 2.64 -12.50 -6.14
C PHE A 278 3.44 -13.10 -4.96
N GLY A 279 3.16 -12.67 -3.73
CA GLY A 279 3.78 -13.18 -2.51
C GLY A 279 5.15 -12.59 -2.20
N ARG A 280 5.56 -11.49 -2.85
CA ARG A 280 6.79 -10.79 -2.48
C ARG A 280 6.52 -9.82 -1.32
N SER A 281 7.42 -9.82 -0.34
CA SER A 281 7.39 -8.91 0.80
C SER A 281 8.38 -7.78 0.61
N TRP A 282 7.90 -6.54 0.70
CA TRP A 282 8.66 -5.32 0.44
C TRP A 282 8.85 -4.55 1.74
N ILE A 283 10.05 -4.01 1.95
CA ILE A 283 10.30 -3.07 3.04
C ILE A 283 9.68 -1.74 2.64
N GLY A 284 8.61 -1.36 3.32
CA GLY A 284 8.04 -0.02 3.25
C GLY A 284 8.88 0.92 4.09
N ARG A 285 8.41 1.24 5.29
CA ARG A 285 9.02 2.24 6.19
C ARG A 285 10.50 1.96 6.50
N SER A 286 11.32 3.01 6.41
CA SER A 286 12.75 2.99 6.74
C SER A 286 13.03 2.82 8.24
N GLY A 287 14.30 2.70 8.63
CA GLY A 287 14.72 2.46 10.03
C GLY A 287 15.16 1.03 10.34
N GLY A 288 15.01 0.11 9.39
CA GLY A 288 15.58 -1.24 9.45
C GLY A 288 14.57 -2.32 9.85
N ALA A 289 14.38 -3.30 8.97
CA ALA A 289 13.29 -4.29 9.08
C ALA A 289 13.33 -5.18 10.35
N ARG A 290 14.53 -5.42 10.89
CA ARG A 290 14.69 -6.15 12.17
C ARG A 290 14.35 -5.31 13.39
N LYS A 291 14.44 -3.99 13.30
CA LYS A 291 14.10 -3.09 14.41
C LYS A 291 12.58 -2.97 14.56
N ARG A 292 12.18 -2.40 15.70
CA ARG A 292 10.78 -2.16 16.07
C ARG A 292 10.35 -0.79 15.58
N VAL A 293 10.41 -0.57 14.26
CA VAL A 293 10.05 0.71 13.64
C VAL A 293 8.55 0.97 13.84
N ARG A 294 8.19 2.13 14.38
CA ARG A 294 6.81 2.59 14.47
C ARG A 294 6.32 3.11 13.12
N GLY A 295 5.18 2.60 12.69
CA GLY A 295 4.49 3.03 11.47
C GLY A 295 3.60 4.26 11.62
N ALA A 296 2.89 4.55 10.55
CA ALA A 296 1.77 5.50 10.49
C ALA A 296 0.54 4.85 9.81
N HIS A 297 0.42 3.52 9.93
CA HIS A 297 -0.56 2.69 9.23
C HIS A 297 -1.87 2.51 9.99
N THR A 298 -1.94 2.83 11.28
CA THR A 298 -3.14 2.57 12.09
C THR A 298 -3.29 3.68 13.10
N LEU A 299 -4.04 4.72 12.72
CA LEU A 299 -4.25 5.89 13.57
C LEU A 299 -4.75 5.46 14.95
N GLY A 300 -4.07 5.90 16.00
CA GLY A 300 -4.36 5.51 17.38
C GLY A 300 -3.64 4.25 17.89
N PHE A 301 -3.17 3.36 17.00
CA PHE A 301 -2.61 2.04 17.35
C PHE A 301 -1.25 1.72 16.72
N ASN A 302 -0.55 2.71 16.13
CA ASN A 302 0.82 2.53 15.61
C ASN A 302 1.86 2.10 16.67
N HIS A 303 1.58 2.33 17.95
CA HIS A 303 2.52 2.04 19.03
C HIS A 303 2.55 0.54 19.34
N ASN A 304 3.74 -0.01 19.61
CA ASN A 304 3.96 -1.43 19.83
C ASN A 304 3.40 -2.35 18.73
N SER A 305 3.33 -1.90 17.48
CA SER A 305 2.72 -2.67 16.39
C SER A 305 3.54 -2.62 15.10
N VAL A 306 3.20 -3.51 14.17
CA VAL A 306 3.73 -3.58 12.80
C VAL A 306 2.57 -3.62 11.81
N GLY A 307 2.60 -2.75 10.81
CA GLY A 307 1.63 -2.77 9.70
C GLY A 307 2.13 -3.59 8.51
N ILE A 308 1.30 -4.52 8.05
CA ILE A 308 1.50 -5.29 6.82
C ILE A 308 0.34 -4.99 5.87
N ALA A 309 0.60 -4.25 4.79
CA ALA A 309 -0.41 -3.93 3.78
C ALA A 309 -0.29 -4.83 2.55
N VAL A 310 -1.40 -5.44 2.14
CA VAL A 310 -1.47 -6.22 0.92
C VAL A 310 -1.90 -5.31 -0.24
N ILE A 311 -1.07 -5.19 -1.27
CA ILE A 311 -1.31 -4.28 -2.39
C ILE A 311 -2.52 -4.77 -3.20
N GLY A 312 -3.58 -3.98 -3.21
CA GLY A 312 -4.82 -4.24 -3.93
C GLY A 312 -6.08 -4.06 -3.08
N ASN A 313 -7.23 -4.44 -3.62
CA ASN A 313 -8.52 -4.40 -2.96
C ASN A 313 -9.01 -5.84 -2.69
N TYR A 314 -9.38 -6.12 -1.44
CA TYR A 314 -9.80 -7.44 -0.99
C TYR A 314 -11.21 -7.43 -0.36
N GLU A 315 -12.01 -6.41 -0.65
CA GLU A 315 -13.45 -6.48 -0.40
C GLU A 315 -14.10 -7.54 -1.30
N SER A 316 -13.87 -7.43 -2.61
CA SER A 316 -14.51 -8.29 -3.63
C SER A 316 -13.59 -9.34 -4.24
N ARG A 317 -12.26 -9.22 -4.08
CA ARG A 317 -11.28 -10.21 -4.60
C ARG A 317 -10.62 -11.03 -3.49
N ASN A 318 -10.39 -12.32 -3.73
CA ASN A 318 -9.68 -13.16 -2.76
C ASN A 318 -8.16 -12.86 -2.82
N PRO A 319 -7.46 -12.80 -1.67
CA PRO A 319 -6.00 -12.77 -1.66
C PRO A 319 -5.43 -14.10 -2.17
N THR A 320 -4.29 -14.05 -2.84
CA THR A 320 -3.60 -15.26 -3.29
C THR A 320 -3.02 -16.03 -2.10
N THR A 321 -2.90 -17.35 -2.24
CA THR A 321 -2.25 -18.19 -1.22
C THR A 321 -0.79 -17.74 -0.96
N TYR A 322 -0.11 -17.22 -1.99
CA TYR A 322 1.22 -16.63 -1.86
C TYR A 322 1.24 -15.38 -0.98
N ALA A 323 0.30 -14.44 -1.19
CA ALA A 323 0.18 -13.24 -0.36
C ALA A 323 -0.14 -13.60 1.09
N VAL A 324 -1.09 -14.50 1.33
CA VAL A 324 -1.42 -14.98 2.68
C VAL A 324 -0.21 -15.63 3.35
N THR A 325 0.57 -16.42 2.60
CA THR A 325 1.81 -17.05 3.12
C THR A 325 2.87 -16.01 3.48
N ALA A 326 2.99 -14.93 2.70
CA ALA A 326 3.90 -13.83 3.01
C ALA A 326 3.50 -13.09 4.30
N ILE A 327 2.21 -12.83 4.51
CA ILE A 327 1.68 -12.26 5.77
C ILE A 327 2.02 -13.17 6.95
N VAL A 328 1.74 -14.48 6.84
CA VAL A 328 2.06 -15.47 7.90
C VAL A 328 3.54 -15.44 8.26
N ARG A 329 4.43 -15.41 7.27
CA ARG A 329 5.88 -15.41 7.50
C ARG A 329 6.35 -14.11 8.17
N LEU A 330 5.85 -12.95 7.71
CA LEU A 330 6.17 -11.65 8.30
C LEU A 330 5.65 -11.55 9.73
N ALA A 331 4.38 -11.93 9.97
CA ALA A 331 3.76 -11.84 11.28
C ALA A 331 4.48 -12.73 12.31
N ALA A 332 4.75 -14.00 11.97
CA ALA A 332 5.51 -14.89 12.84
C ALA A 332 6.91 -14.32 13.13
N TRP A 333 7.64 -13.88 12.11
CA TRP A 333 8.98 -13.31 12.31
C TRP A 333 8.97 -12.08 13.21
N LYS A 334 8.02 -11.15 13.03
CA LYS A 334 7.97 -9.91 13.83
C LYS A 334 7.49 -10.14 15.26
N LEU A 335 6.55 -11.06 15.48
CA LEU A 335 6.08 -11.42 16.82
C LEU A 335 7.16 -12.17 17.63
N ASP A 336 7.97 -13.00 16.97
CA ASP A 336 9.04 -13.77 17.63
C ASP A 336 10.20 -12.90 18.16
N LEU A 337 10.40 -11.70 17.59
CA LEU A 337 11.38 -10.73 18.11
C LEU A 337 11.14 -10.39 19.59
N ASP A 338 9.90 -10.56 20.05
CA ASP A 338 9.45 -10.23 21.40
C ASP A 338 8.68 -11.38 22.07
N GLY A 339 8.85 -12.62 21.57
CA GLY A 339 8.26 -13.82 22.15
C GLY A 339 6.73 -13.82 22.22
N GLN A 340 6.05 -13.18 21.26
CA GLN A 340 4.59 -13.11 21.24
C GLN A 340 3.96 -14.32 20.53
N HIS A 341 2.87 -14.84 21.08
CA HIS A 341 2.05 -15.89 20.45
C HIS A 341 1.07 -15.32 19.42
N ALA A 342 1.06 -15.80 18.20
CA ALA A 342 0.23 -15.29 17.12
C ALA A 342 -1.29 -15.49 17.33
N THR A 343 -1.70 -16.54 18.06
CA THR A 343 -3.13 -16.79 18.38
C THR A 343 -3.62 -16.00 19.59
N GLY A 344 -2.74 -15.38 20.35
CA GLY A 344 -3.08 -14.69 21.59
C GLY A 344 -3.79 -13.35 21.39
N ARG A 345 -4.38 -12.84 22.48
CA ARG A 345 -4.94 -11.49 22.60
C ARG A 345 -4.08 -10.60 23.49
N THR A 346 -4.15 -9.29 23.28
CA THR A 346 -3.42 -8.29 24.06
C THR A 346 -4.30 -7.07 24.33
N TRP A 347 -4.01 -6.36 25.43
CA TRP A 347 -4.66 -5.09 25.75
C TRP A 347 -3.84 -3.93 25.19
N MET A 348 -4.52 -3.03 24.49
CA MET A 348 -3.95 -1.83 23.87
C MET A 348 -4.73 -0.60 24.30
N TYR A 349 -4.05 0.53 24.41
CA TYR A 349 -4.70 1.82 24.69
C TYR A 349 -4.74 2.63 23.40
N SER A 350 -5.93 3.06 22.98
CA SER A 350 -6.05 3.97 21.84
C SER A 350 -5.33 5.29 22.14
N LYS A 351 -4.52 5.77 21.19
CA LYS A 351 -3.99 7.14 21.18
C LYS A 351 -4.93 8.15 20.51
N GLY A 352 -6.16 7.74 20.23
CA GLY A 352 -7.15 8.51 19.46
C GLY A 352 -7.23 7.98 18.04
N SER A 353 -8.35 7.33 17.73
CA SER A 353 -8.74 6.85 16.40
C SER A 353 -10.16 7.33 16.12
N ASP A 354 -10.62 7.16 14.89
CA ASP A 354 -12.01 7.37 14.51
C ASP A 354 -13.00 6.44 15.24
N LYS A 355 -12.58 5.21 15.55
CA LYS A 355 -13.42 4.22 16.24
C LYS A 355 -13.33 4.24 17.77
N TYR A 356 -12.14 4.52 18.30
CA TYR A 356 -11.87 4.51 19.74
C TYR A 356 -11.23 5.83 20.21
N PRO A 357 -11.83 6.52 21.20
CA PRO A 357 -11.27 7.74 21.77
C PRO A 357 -9.94 7.46 22.48
N ALA A 358 -9.11 8.50 22.63
CA ALA A 358 -7.84 8.40 23.33
C ALA A 358 -8.03 7.91 24.77
N GLY A 359 -7.15 7.02 25.23
CA GLY A 359 -7.19 6.41 26.56
C GLY A 359 -8.10 5.18 26.67
N ARG A 360 -8.94 4.88 25.67
CA ARG A 360 -9.76 3.67 25.68
C ARG A 360 -8.88 2.42 25.64
N ARG A 361 -9.09 1.51 26.61
CA ARG A 361 -8.46 0.17 26.62
C ARG A 361 -9.28 -0.80 25.77
N VAL A 362 -8.64 -1.46 24.81
CA VAL A 362 -9.28 -2.39 23.86
C VAL A 362 -8.53 -3.72 23.88
N ALA A 363 -9.27 -4.83 23.95
CA ALA A 363 -8.72 -6.17 23.82
C ALA A 363 -8.72 -6.57 22.35
N LEU A 364 -7.53 -6.77 21.78
CA LEU A 364 -7.35 -7.07 20.37
C LEU A 364 -6.60 -8.40 20.20
N TYR A 365 -6.77 -9.04 19.05
CA TYR A 365 -5.88 -10.13 18.69
C TYR A 365 -4.47 -9.58 18.39
N ARG A 366 -3.44 -10.40 18.59
CA ARG A 366 -2.06 -10.01 18.22
C ARG A 366 -1.86 -9.91 16.71
N ILE A 367 -2.71 -10.57 15.92
CA ILE A 367 -2.83 -10.33 14.48
C ILE A 367 -4.28 -9.93 14.24
N ASP A 368 -4.54 -8.70 13.84
CA ASP A 368 -5.88 -8.15 13.63
C ASP A 368 -5.96 -7.46 12.26
N GLY A 369 -7.17 -7.08 11.85
CA GLY A 369 -7.38 -6.27 10.66
C GLY A 369 -7.52 -4.81 11.04
N HIS A 370 -7.21 -3.88 10.14
CA HIS A 370 -7.37 -2.44 10.40
C HIS A 370 -8.77 -2.06 10.92
N ARG A 371 -9.83 -2.67 10.38
CA ARG A 371 -11.21 -2.47 10.83
C ARG A 371 -11.48 -2.85 12.30
N ASP A 372 -10.58 -3.59 12.95
CA ASP A 372 -10.67 -3.89 14.37
C ASP A 372 -10.30 -2.67 15.25
N THR A 373 -9.60 -1.67 14.69
CA THR A 373 -9.14 -0.46 15.40
C THR A 373 -9.71 0.85 14.86
N ASN A 374 -10.19 0.85 13.61
CA ASN A 374 -10.62 2.06 12.88
C ASN A 374 -11.94 1.83 12.13
N ASP A 375 -12.64 2.90 11.77
CA ASP A 375 -13.91 2.85 11.02
C ASP A 375 -13.64 2.78 9.52
N THR A 376 -13.17 1.61 9.10
CA THR A 376 -12.71 1.33 7.73
C THR A 376 -13.14 -0.06 7.27
N ALA A 377 -13.20 -0.24 5.95
CA ALA A 377 -13.38 -1.54 5.33
C ALA A 377 -12.04 -2.33 5.27
N CYS A 378 -10.89 -1.67 5.38
CA CYS A 378 -9.57 -2.32 5.40
C CYS A 378 -9.49 -3.44 6.47
N PRO A 379 -8.99 -4.66 6.17
CA PRO A 379 -8.22 -5.07 5.00
C PRO A 379 -9.03 -5.66 3.85
N GLY A 380 -10.33 -5.44 3.76
CA GLY A 380 -11.19 -6.15 2.82
C GLY A 380 -11.92 -7.33 3.46
N ALA A 381 -13.22 -7.51 3.20
CA ALA A 381 -13.98 -8.64 3.74
C ALA A 381 -13.35 -10.02 3.46
N ARG A 382 -12.74 -10.22 2.28
CA ARG A 382 -12.16 -11.53 1.91
C ARG A 382 -10.84 -11.81 2.60
N LEU A 383 -9.99 -10.81 2.79
CA LEU A 383 -8.74 -10.96 3.53
C LEU A 383 -9.02 -11.03 5.04
N TYR A 384 -9.96 -10.24 5.55
CA TYR A 384 -10.35 -10.24 6.97
C TYR A 384 -10.83 -11.61 7.44
N ARG A 385 -11.65 -12.31 6.63
CA ARG A 385 -12.10 -13.68 6.93
C ARG A 385 -10.96 -14.70 7.11
N LEU A 386 -9.76 -14.42 6.60
CA LEU A 386 -8.61 -15.31 6.72
C LEU A 386 -7.76 -15.04 7.97
N LEU A 387 -8.05 -14.00 8.76
CA LEU A 387 -7.26 -13.68 9.95
C LEU A 387 -7.16 -14.84 10.96
N PRO A 388 -8.22 -15.63 11.25
CA PRO A 388 -8.10 -16.80 12.10
C PRO A 388 -7.11 -17.86 11.55
N ASP A 389 -7.14 -18.14 10.24
CA ASP A 389 -6.18 -19.06 9.60
C ASP A 389 -4.75 -18.50 9.67
N ILE A 390 -4.58 -17.21 9.39
CA ILE A 390 -3.28 -16.53 9.46
C ILE A 390 -2.68 -16.66 10.86
N ARG A 391 -3.47 -16.42 11.92
CA ARG A 391 -3.04 -16.61 13.32
C ARG A 391 -2.56 -18.04 13.58
N THR A 392 -3.37 -19.02 13.22
CA THR A 392 -3.05 -20.44 13.42
C THR A 392 -1.79 -20.86 12.68
N ARG A 393 -1.61 -20.40 11.44
CA ARG A 393 -0.42 -20.71 10.62
C ARG A 393 0.83 -19.99 11.11
N ALA A 394 0.70 -18.74 11.56
CA ALA A 394 1.80 -17.99 12.17
C ALA A 394 2.23 -18.65 13.49
N GLU A 395 1.27 -19.08 14.32
CA GLU A 395 1.57 -19.77 15.57
C GLU A 395 2.25 -21.12 15.33
N ARG A 396 1.77 -21.92 14.37
CA ARG A 396 2.44 -23.17 13.98
C ARG A 396 3.87 -22.90 13.53
N ARG A 397 4.11 -21.81 12.81
CA ARG A 397 5.45 -21.39 12.40
C ARG A 397 6.30 -21.01 13.61
N LEU A 398 5.78 -20.24 14.57
CA LEU A 398 6.48 -19.91 15.81
C LEU A 398 6.89 -21.18 16.55
N ARG A 399 5.96 -22.10 16.81
CA ARG A 399 6.22 -23.38 17.48
C ARG A 399 7.23 -24.27 16.75
N TYR A 400 7.32 -24.15 15.43
CA TYR A 400 8.31 -24.90 14.65
C TYR A 400 9.74 -24.39 14.89
N TYR A 401 9.91 -23.11 15.24
CA TYR A 401 11.24 -22.53 15.44
C TYR A 401 11.55 -22.22 16.89
N SER A 402 10.60 -22.34 17.82
CA SER A 402 10.82 -22.16 19.26
C SER A 402 11.52 -23.34 19.91
#